data_AF-A0A2N3AK22-F1
#
_entry.id   AF-A0A2N3AK22-F1
#
_cell.length_a   1.000
_cell.length_b   1.000
_cell.length_c   1.000
_cell.angle_alpha   90.00
_cell.angle_beta   90.00
_cell.angle_gamma   90.00
#
_symmetry.space_group_name_H-M   'P 1'
#
loop_
_entity.id
_entity.type
_entity.pdbx_description
1 polymer ?
#
loop_
_entity_poly.entity_id
_entity_poly.type
_entity_poly.pdbx_seq_one_letter_code
_entity_poly.pdbx_strand_id
1 'polypeptide(L)'
;MKLKLSLLIFTIFILLFSTSTVFALTVDEIMNKMEETAPDFTTQKTISEMILIDKDGKEETREMIMFSQKGEDEKTSTLMRFLSPKSVKGVTLLNIDDGEKIYLYMPAYNKPRRIASSSKGDEFMGTGLSYEDM
;
A
#
# COMPACT_ATOMS: atom_id res chain seq x y z
N MET A 1 -14.46 65.88 2.09
CA MET A 1 -13.49 65.15 1.24
C MET A 1 -12.61 64.16 2.01
N LYS A 2 -12.02 64.55 3.17
CA LYS A 2 -11.08 63.68 3.93
C LYS A 2 -11.68 62.36 4.44
N LEU A 3 -12.95 62.33 4.85
CA LEU A 3 -13.62 61.12 5.36
C LEU A 3 -13.89 60.06 4.27
N LYS A 4 -14.28 60.49 3.06
CA LYS A 4 -14.48 59.59 1.91
C LYS A 4 -13.16 59.02 1.38
N LEU A 5 -12.07 59.81 1.45
CA LEU A 5 -10.73 59.35 1.08
C LEU A 5 -10.18 58.32 2.07
N SER A 6 -10.40 58.53 3.37
CA SER A 6 -10.06 57.55 4.41
C SER A 6 -10.83 56.24 4.26
N LEU A 7 -12.13 56.30 3.97
CA LEU A 7 -12.96 55.12 3.74
C LEU A 7 -12.51 54.32 2.51
N LEU A 8 -12.14 55.01 1.42
CA LEU A 8 -11.62 54.39 0.20
C LEU A 8 -10.29 53.67 0.44
N ILE A 9 -9.39 54.26 1.23
CA ILE A 9 -8.10 53.67 1.61
C ILE A 9 -8.32 52.42 2.48
N PHE A 10 -9.27 52.47 3.41
CA PHE A 10 -9.59 51.33 4.27
C PHE A 10 -10.19 50.16 3.48
N THR A 11 -11.05 50.43 2.48
CA THR A 11 -11.60 49.40 1.60
C THR A 11 -10.53 48.77 0.70
N ILE A 12 -9.59 49.57 0.17
CA ILE A 12 -8.44 49.05 -0.60
C ILE A 12 -7.53 48.16 0.28
N PHE A 13 -7.33 48.54 1.54
CA PHE A 13 -6.52 47.75 2.47
C PHE A 13 -7.16 46.39 2.79
N ILE A 14 -8.49 46.33 2.94
CA ILE A 14 -9.23 45.07 3.13
C ILE A 14 -9.16 44.20 1.86
N LEU A 15 -9.27 44.80 0.67
CA LEU A 15 -9.19 44.08 -0.60
C LEU A 15 -7.80 43.47 -0.84
N LEU A 16 -6.73 44.16 -0.42
CA LEU A 16 -5.35 43.68 -0.49
C LEU A 16 -5.04 42.57 0.53
N PHE A 17 -5.77 42.50 1.64
CA PHE A 17 -5.62 41.45 2.65
C PHE A 17 -6.43 40.17 2.34
N SER A 18 -7.28 40.21 1.31
CA SER A 18 -8.19 39.11 0.96
C SER A 18 -7.56 38.04 0.05
N THR A 19 -6.32 38.24 -0.41
CA THR A 19 -5.64 37.30 -1.32
C THR A 19 -4.71 36.37 -0.54
N SER A 20 -5.26 35.58 0.35
CA SER A 20 -4.55 34.39 0.85
C SER A 20 -4.68 33.30 -0.22
N THR A 21 -3.69 33.19 -1.10
CA THR A 21 -3.58 32.07 -2.03
C THR A 21 -3.29 30.80 -1.23
N VAL A 22 -4.31 29.99 -1.00
CA VAL A 22 -4.12 28.62 -0.51
C VAL A 22 -3.62 27.79 -1.69
N PHE A 23 -2.31 27.59 -1.77
CA PHE A 23 -1.73 26.65 -2.71
C PHE A 23 -1.99 25.23 -2.19
N ALA A 24 -2.66 24.42 -3.01
CA ALA A 24 -2.74 22.99 -2.76
C ALA A 24 -1.34 22.37 -2.90
N LEU A 25 -1.08 21.30 -2.14
CA LEU A 25 0.16 20.53 -2.30
C LEU A 25 0.25 19.97 -3.72
N THR A 26 1.46 19.96 -4.25
CA THR A 26 1.80 19.28 -5.51
C THR A 26 1.80 17.77 -5.30
N VAL A 27 1.74 17.01 -6.41
CA VAL A 27 1.83 15.54 -6.38
C VAL A 27 3.15 15.10 -5.73
N ASP A 28 4.26 15.73 -6.08
CA ASP A 28 5.59 15.38 -5.55
C ASP A 28 5.68 15.63 -4.04
N GLU A 29 5.13 16.74 -3.55
CA GLU A 29 5.09 17.01 -2.10
C GLU A 29 4.23 15.99 -1.34
N ILE A 30 3.13 15.52 -1.94
CA ILE A 30 2.29 14.47 -1.34
C ILE A 30 3.06 13.15 -1.29
N MET A 31 3.73 12.77 -2.37
CA MET A 31 4.51 11.52 -2.44
C MET A 31 5.68 11.53 -1.46
N ASN A 32 6.44 12.62 -1.41
CA ASN A 32 7.56 12.77 -0.47
C ASN A 32 7.07 12.68 0.97
N LYS A 33 5.96 13.35 1.30
CA LYS A 33 5.39 13.29 2.65
C LYS A 33 4.90 11.89 3.02
N MET A 34 4.35 11.14 2.07
CA MET A 34 3.95 9.75 2.29
C MET A 34 5.18 8.88 2.59
N GLU A 35 6.26 9.04 1.83
CA GLU A 35 7.51 8.32 2.00
C GLU A 35 8.20 8.66 3.35
N GLU A 36 8.24 9.93 3.73
CA GLU A 36 8.77 10.38 5.04
C GLU A 36 7.98 9.80 6.23
N THR A 37 6.69 9.51 6.04
CA THR A 37 5.85 8.89 7.07
C THR A 37 5.84 7.36 7.04
N ALA A 38 6.44 6.75 6.01
CA ALA A 38 6.51 5.31 5.90
C ALA A 38 7.39 4.73 7.02
N PRO A 39 7.04 3.56 7.58
CA PRO A 39 7.90 2.91 8.57
C PRO A 39 9.26 2.60 7.96
N ASP A 40 10.33 3.11 8.58
CA ASP A 40 11.69 2.69 8.24
C ASP A 40 11.99 1.34 8.92
N PHE A 41 12.23 0.32 8.12
CA PHE A 41 12.58 -1.02 8.60
C PHE A 41 13.64 -1.68 7.71
N THR A 42 14.60 -2.35 8.33
CA THR A 42 15.47 -3.32 7.63
C THR A 42 14.78 -4.67 7.49
N THR A 43 14.10 -5.10 8.56
CA THR A 43 13.33 -6.35 8.58
C THR A 43 12.04 -6.17 9.35
N GLN A 44 10.96 -6.77 8.86
CA GLN A 44 9.65 -6.74 9.51
C GLN A 44 9.07 -8.16 9.59
N LYS A 45 8.35 -8.42 10.69
CA LYS A 45 7.53 -9.62 10.84
C LYS A 45 6.11 -9.19 11.19
N THR A 46 5.13 -9.68 10.44
CA THR A 46 3.71 -9.41 10.65
C THR A 46 2.95 -10.72 10.82
N ILE A 47 2.03 -10.76 11.78
CA ILE A 47 1.03 -11.83 11.92
C ILE A 47 -0.32 -11.15 11.73
N SER A 48 -1.13 -11.68 10.82
CA SER A 48 -2.38 -11.05 10.40
C SER A 48 -3.49 -12.07 10.21
N GLU A 49 -4.71 -11.57 10.39
CA GLU A 49 -5.95 -12.26 10.06
C GLU A 49 -6.57 -11.55 8.85
N MET A 50 -6.90 -12.32 7.81
CA MET A 50 -7.57 -11.87 6.60
C MET A 50 -8.99 -12.42 6.58
N ILE A 51 -9.99 -11.54 6.60
CA ILE A 51 -11.41 -11.91 6.54
C ILE A 51 -11.90 -11.64 5.13
N LEU A 52 -12.26 -12.70 4.41
CA LEU A 52 -12.82 -12.64 3.07
C LEU A 52 -14.34 -12.70 3.17
N ILE A 53 -15.02 -11.69 2.62
CA ILE A 53 -16.47 -11.59 2.66
C ILE A 53 -16.98 -11.66 1.22
N ASP A 54 -17.82 -12.66 0.91
CA ASP A 54 -18.42 -12.76 -0.41
C ASP A 54 -19.65 -11.87 -0.57
N LYS A 55 -20.20 -11.82 -1.80
CA LYS A 55 -21.39 -11.02 -2.15
C LYS A 55 -22.65 -11.39 -1.35
N ASP A 56 -22.72 -12.60 -0.79
CA ASP A 56 -23.85 -13.10 -0.03
C ASP A 56 -23.64 -12.91 1.49
N GLY A 57 -22.51 -12.30 1.89
CA GLY A 57 -22.15 -12.00 3.27
C GLY A 57 -21.49 -13.16 4.01
N LYS A 58 -21.05 -14.21 3.31
CA LYS A 58 -20.35 -15.33 3.93
C LYS A 58 -18.88 -14.97 4.15
N GLU A 59 -18.39 -15.29 5.34
CA GLU A 59 -17.03 -15.00 5.75
C GLU A 59 -16.12 -16.24 5.70
N GLU A 60 -14.87 -16.06 5.26
CA GLU A 60 -13.77 -17.00 5.42
C GLU A 60 -12.57 -16.27 6.04
N THR A 61 -12.14 -16.73 7.20
CA THR A 61 -10.97 -16.20 7.89
C THR A 61 -9.71 -16.99 7.53
N ARG A 62 -8.63 -16.30 7.21
CA ARG A 62 -7.29 -16.86 6.98
C ARG A 62 -6.26 -16.20 7.87
N GLU A 63 -5.46 -16.98 8.58
CA GLU A 63 -4.32 -16.44 9.33
C GLU A 63 -3.05 -16.57 8.47
N MET A 64 -2.22 -15.54 8.50
CA MET A 64 -0.96 -15.50 7.76
C MET A 64 0.16 -14.89 8.57
N ILE A 65 1.37 -15.28 8.22
CA ILE A 65 2.61 -14.67 8.69
C ILE A 65 3.36 -14.11 7.49
N MET A 66 3.91 -12.91 7.66
CA MET A 66 4.69 -12.23 6.65
C MET A 66 6.05 -11.83 7.21
N PHE A 67 7.09 -11.96 6.41
CA PHE A 67 8.43 -11.46 6.68
C PHE A 67 8.85 -10.59 5.51
N SER A 68 9.30 -9.37 5.80
CA SER A 68 9.80 -8.45 4.78
C SER A 68 11.22 -8.03 5.14
N GLN A 69 12.06 -7.85 4.12
CA GLN A 69 13.43 -7.39 4.27
C GLN A 69 13.73 -6.37 3.17
N LYS A 70 14.28 -5.22 3.56
CA LYS A 70 14.79 -4.21 2.65
C LYS A 70 16.24 -4.55 2.27
N GLY A 71 16.52 -4.60 0.97
CA GLY A 71 17.84 -4.80 0.40
C GLY A 71 18.67 -3.51 0.39
N GLU A 72 19.95 -3.63 0.02
CA GLU A 72 20.86 -2.47 -0.14
C GLU A 72 20.46 -1.56 -1.31
N ASP A 73 19.68 -2.07 -2.27
CA ASP A 73 19.12 -1.31 -3.39
C ASP A 73 17.76 -0.68 -3.05
N GLU A 74 17.43 -0.61 -1.76
CA GLU A 74 16.17 -0.10 -1.18
C GLU A 74 14.90 -0.88 -1.61
N LYS A 75 15.05 -1.96 -2.37
CA LYS A 75 13.93 -2.82 -2.75
C LYS A 75 13.57 -3.79 -1.62
N THR A 76 12.30 -4.17 -1.57
CA THR A 76 11.80 -5.06 -0.53
C THR A 76 11.53 -6.46 -1.07
N SER A 77 12.03 -7.46 -0.36
CA SER A 77 11.65 -8.86 -0.55
C SER A 77 10.72 -9.30 0.57
N THR A 78 9.61 -9.94 0.22
CA THR A 78 8.55 -10.35 1.15
C THR A 78 8.23 -11.84 1.00
N LEU A 79 8.18 -12.55 2.13
CA LEU A 79 7.68 -13.92 2.22
C LEU A 79 6.40 -13.94 3.04
N MET A 80 5.30 -14.39 2.44
CA MET A 80 4.03 -14.60 3.10
C MET A 80 3.68 -16.08 3.15
N ARG A 81 3.16 -16.56 4.28
CA ARG A 81 2.66 -17.93 4.43
C ARG A 81 1.33 -17.96 5.16
N PHE A 82 0.35 -18.67 4.59
CA PHE A 82 -0.87 -19.00 5.30
C PHE A 82 -0.61 -20.03 6.41
N LEU A 83 -1.09 -19.74 7.62
CA LEU A 83 -1.04 -20.60 8.80
C LEU A 83 -2.34 -21.41 8.97
N SER A 84 -3.47 -20.82 8.60
CA SER A 84 -4.80 -21.40 8.64
C SER A 84 -5.71 -20.74 7.60
N PRO A 85 -6.84 -21.36 7.22
CA PRO A 85 -7.33 -22.69 7.57
C PRO A 85 -6.60 -23.82 6.82
N LYS A 86 -6.97 -25.07 7.08
CA LYS A 86 -6.34 -26.27 6.49
C LYS A 86 -6.30 -26.26 4.95
N SER A 87 -7.29 -25.63 4.29
CA SER A 87 -7.38 -25.56 2.82
C SER A 87 -6.23 -24.78 2.18
N VAL A 88 -5.69 -23.76 2.86
CA VAL A 88 -4.62 -22.90 2.37
C VAL A 88 -3.32 -23.01 3.17
N LYS A 89 -3.36 -23.69 4.33
CA LYS A 89 -2.23 -23.85 5.25
C LYS A 89 -0.96 -24.28 4.51
N GLY A 90 0.09 -23.48 4.66
CA GLY A 90 1.41 -23.73 4.09
C GLY A 90 1.60 -23.21 2.67
N VAL A 91 0.55 -22.76 1.98
CA VAL A 91 0.73 -21.97 0.74
C VAL A 91 1.57 -20.75 1.09
N THR A 92 2.65 -20.57 0.32
CA THR A 92 3.67 -19.55 0.58
C THR A 92 3.92 -18.76 -0.69
N LEU A 93 3.88 -17.44 -0.60
CA LEU A 93 4.30 -16.54 -1.65
C LEU A 93 5.65 -15.93 -1.27
N LEU A 94 6.56 -15.87 -2.23
CA LEU A 94 7.82 -15.15 -2.11
C LEU A 94 7.85 -14.11 -3.23
N ASN A 95 7.80 -12.85 -2.85
CA ASN A 95 8.01 -11.70 -3.68
C ASN A 95 9.46 -11.21 -3.48
N ILE A 96 10.22 -11.06 -4.55
CA ILE A 96 11.62 -10.64 -4.53
C ILE A 96 11.73 -9.30 -5.25
N ASP A 97 12.41 -8.36 -4.61
CA ASP A 97 12.81 -7.06 -5.14
C ASP A 97 11.63 -6.30 -5.76
N ASP A 98 10.64 -5.94 -4.93
CA ASP A 98 9.43 -5.20 -5.33
C ASP A 98 8.70 -5.82 -6.53
N GLY A 99 8.60 -7.15 -6.55
CA GLY A 99 7.85 -7.90 -7.53
C GLY A 99 8.67 -8.35 -8.73
N GLU A 100 9.97 -8.07 -8.84
CA GLU A 100 10.79 -8.54 -9.98
C GLU A 100 10.66 -10.04 -10.23
N LYS A 101 10.64 -10.84 -9.16
CA LYS A 101 10.37 -12.28 -9.22
C LYS A 101 9.39 -12.68 -8.14
N ILE A 102 8.31 -13.32 -8.55
CA ILE A 102 7.30 -13.87 -7.64
C ILE A 102 7.27 -15.38 -7.77
N TYR A 103 7.34 -16.07 -6.64
CA TYR A 103 7.22 -17.53 -6.54
C TYR A 103 6.05 -17.90 -5.64
N LEU A 104 5.28 -18.88 -6.09
CA LEU A 104 4.20 -19.49 -5.33
C LEU A 104 4.58 -20.93 -5.01
N TYR A 105 4.67 -21.26 -3.72
CA TYR A 105 4.77 -22.62 -3.24
C TYR A 105 3.41 -23.11 -2.77
N MET A 106 3.02 -24.28 -3.24
CA MET A 106 1.79 -24.96 -2.86
C MET A 106 2.12 -26.35 -2.29
N PRO A 107 1.77 -26.63 -1.01
CA PRO A 107 2.07 -27.90 -0.37
C PRO A 107 1.58 -29.12 -1.14
N ALA A 108 0.42 -29.01 -1.80
CA ALA A 108 -0.17 -30.10 -2.60
C ALA A 108 0.75 -30.60 -3.73
N TYR A 109 1.61 -29.72 -4.27
CA TYR A 109 2.54 -30.08 -5.35
C TYR A 109 3.99 -30.20 -4.88
N ASN A 110 4.27 -29.87 -3.61
CA ASN A 110 5.59 -29.91 -2.98
C ASN A 110 6.70 -29.25 -3.83
N LYS A 111 6.37 -28.18 -4.56
CA LYS A 111 7.30 -27.44 -5.42
C LYS A 111 6.91 -25.96 -5.56
N PRO A 112 7.88 -25.04 -5.63
CA PRO A 112 7.62 -23.66 -6.02
C PRO A 112 7.37 -23.55 -7.52
N ARG A 113 6.47 -22.65 -7.92
CA ARG A 113 6.21 -22.24 -9.29
C ARG A 113 6.50 -20.75 -9.41
N ARG A 114 7.28 -20.34 -10.42
CA ARG A 114 7.45 -18.92 -10.74
C ARG A 114 6.17 -18.37 -11.38
N ILE A 115 5.72 -17.22 -10.92
CA ILE A 115 4.65 -16.44 -11.55
C ILE A 115 5.28 -15.65 -12.70
N ALA A 116 4.74 -15.81 -13.90
CA ALA A 116 5.18 -15.06 -15.07
C ALA A 116 4.79 -13.59 -14.94
N SER A 117 5.55 -12.67 -15.54
CA SER A 117 5.25 -11.24 -15.48
C SER A 117 3.84 -10.90 -15.98
N SER A 118 3.35 -11.62 -17.01
CA SER A 118 2.00 -11.45 -17.54
C SER A 118 0.88 -11.91 -16.59
N SER A 119 1.21 -12.72 -15.58
CA SER A 119 0.28 -13.27 -14.59
C SER A 119 0.37 -12.60 -13.23
N LYS A 120 1.15 -11.51 -13.10
CA LYS A 120 1.29 -10.80 -11.82
C LYS A 120 -0.04 -10.15 -11.38
N GLY A 121 -0.83 -9.66 -12.33
CA GLY A 121 -2.16 -9.12 -12.09
C GLY A 121 -3.24 -10.18 -11.86
N ASP A 122 -2.93 -11.48 -11.96
CA ASP A 122 -3.90 -12.54 -11.69
C ASP A 122 -4.25 -12.57 -10.19
N GLU A 123 -5.49 -12.94 -9.87
CA GLU A 123 -5.94 -13.00 -8.48
C GLU A 123 -5.17 -14.06 -7.67
N PHE A 124 -4.74 -13.65 -6.48
CA PHE A 124 -4.05 -14.50 -5.53
C PHE A 124 -5.06 -15.24 -4.65
N MET A 125 -5.22 -16.55 -4.90
CA MET A 125 -5.89 -17.47 -3.98
C MET A 125 -7.32 -17.05 -3.54
N GLY A 126 -8.04 -16.27 -4.33
CA GLY A 126 -9.40 -15.83 -4.00
C GLY A 126 -9.47 -14.72 -2.95
N THR A 127 -8.39 -13.94 -2.76
CA THR A 127 -8.36 -12.84 -1.79
C THR A 127 -8.93 -11.53 -2.33
N GLY A 128 -9.19 -11.43 -3.63
CA GLY A 128 -9.45 -10.16 -4.32
C GLY A 128 -8.19 -9.30 -4.55
N LEU A 129 -7.00 -9.73 -4.10
CA LEU A 129 -5.72 -9.09 -4.38
C LEU A 129 -4.98 -9.84 -5.49
N SER A 130 -4.16 -9.14 -6.25
CA SER A 130 -3.29 -9.76 -7.27
C SER A 130 -2.01 -10.34 -6.65
N TYR A 131 -1.20 -11.06 -7.45
CA TYR A 131 0.11 -11.51 -6.99
C TYR A 131 1.08 -10.35 -6.73
N GLU A 132 0.98 -9.24 -7.46
CA GLU A 132 1.85 -8.07 -7.29
C GLU A 132 1.46 -7.17 -6.11
N ASP A 133 0.20 -7.24 -5.66
CA ASP A 133 -0.24 -6.56 -4.44
C ASP A 133 0.31 -7.21 -3.16
N MET A 134 0.89 -8.41 -3.27
CA MET A 134 1.36 -9.25 -2.14
C MET A 134 2.86 -9.24 -1.96
#